data_AF-A0A2V7N092-F1
#
_entry.id   AF-A0A2V7N092-F1
#
_cell.length_a   1.000
_cell.length_b   1.000
_cell.length_c   1.000
_cell.angle_alpha   90.00
_cell.angle_beta   90.00
_cell.angle_gamma   90.00
#
_symmetry.space_group_name_H-M   'P 1'
#
loop_
_entity.id
_entity.type
_entity.pdbx_description
1 polymer ?
#
loop_
_entity_poly.entity_id
_entity_poly.type
_entity_poly.pdbx_seq_one_letter_code
_entity_poly.pdbx_strand_id
1 'polypeptide(L)'
;MTLTSGLKTPRDMLSKLHRERTRLDEEVNPDNLFNFVVTGYHIKDWIKNDPSVPQAAKDDLASIRSNPFLGACRDVANASKHFTLDKGYKGQVAAKTSATSGWGIGGYGKGPYGVGEYSIVVVLTDRQRFDARELAQGVIGLWEAFFAKHSL
;
A
#
# COMPACT_ATOMS: atom_id res chain seq x y z
N MET A 1 22.45 -17.02 -8.19
CA MET A 1 21.16 -17.67 -7.85
C MET A 1 20.09 -16.61 -7.86
N THR A 2 19.06 -16.76 -8.69
CA THR A 2 17.99 -15.77 -8.80
C THR A 2 16.78 -16.28 -8.01
N LEU A 3 16.57 -15.74 -6.81
CA LEU A 3 15.45 -16.07 -5.90
C LEU A 3 14.19 -15.27 -6.27
N THR A 4 13.84 -15.19 -7.56
CA THR A 4 12.70 -14.38 -8.02
C THR A 4 11.54 -15.27 -8.45
N SER A 5 10.36 -15.05 -7.86
CA SER A 5 9.11 -15.79 -8.10
C SER A 5 8.44 -15.53 -9.46
N GLY A 6 9.13 -14.90 -10.41
CA GLY A 6 8.62 -14.57 -11.75
C GLY A 6 8.44 -13.07 -12.02
N LEU A 7 8.47 -12.23 -10.98
CA LEU A 7 8.54 -10.77 -11.11
C LEU A 7 9.98 -10.35 -11.41
N LYS A 8 10.20 -9.52 -12.43
CA LYS A 8 11.54 -9.19 -12.93
C LYS A 8 11.81 -7.69 -13.02
N THR A 9 10.78 -6.87 -13.15
CA THR A 9 10.89 -5.43 -13.38
C THR A 9 10.03 -4.62 -12.40
N PRO A 10 10.34 -3.33 -12.18
CA PRO A 10 9.46 -2.40 -11.47
C PRO A 10 8.04 -2.36 -12.04
N ARG A 11 7.90 -2.53 -13.36
CA ARG A 11 6.60 -2.56 -14.04
C ARG A 11 5.79 -3.81 -13.68
N ASP A 12 6.44 -4.94 -13.42
CA ASP A 12 5.77 -6.14 -12.89
C ASP A 12 5.22 -5.89 -11.49
N MET A 13 5.94 -5.11 -10.67
CA MET A 13 5.48 -4.71 -9.34
C MET A 13 4.33 -3.70 -9.40
N LEU A 14 4.35 -2.76 -10.34
CA LEU A 14 3.20 -1.87 -10.59
C LEU A 14 1.98 -2.70 -11.04
N SER A 15 2.18 -3.64 -11.96
CA SER A 15 1.11 -4.56 -12.39
C SER A 15 0.58 -5.41 -11.24
N LYS A 16 1.46 -5.86 -10.33
CA LYS A 16 1.06 -6.54 -9.09
C LYS A 16 0.22 -5.61 -8.20
N LEU A 17 0.63 -4.35 -8.04
CA LEU A 17 -0.11 -3.38 -7.24
C LEU A 17 -1.55 -3.21 -7.74
N HIS A 18 -1.76 -3.14 -9.06
CA HIS A 18 -3.10 -3.12 -9.65
C HIS A 18 -3.91 -4.39 -9.33
N ARG A 19 -3.28 -5.58 -9.40
CA ARG A 19 -3.97 -6.83 -9.01
C ARG A 19 -4.35 -6.85 -7.53
N GLU A 20 -3.47 -6.38 -6.64
CA GLU A 20 -3.82 -6.28 -5.21
C GLU A 20 -4.93 -5.25 -4.98
N ARG A 21 -4.98 -4.17 -5.77
CA ARG A 21 -6.08 -3.22 -5.72
C ARG A 21 -7.41 -3.87 -6.09
N THR A 22 -7.44 -4.63 -7.18
CA THR A 22 -8.67 -5.35 -7.59
C THR A 22 -9.14 -6.28 -6.48
N ARG A 23 -8.24 -7.05 -5.86
CA ARG A 23 -8.59 -7.92 -4.72
C ARG A 23 -9.12 -7.15 -3.53
N LEU A 24 -8.52 -5.99 -3.22
CA LEU A 24 -8.97 -5.12 -2.14
C LEU A 24 -10.35 -4.50 -2.44
N ASP A 25 -10.65 -4.22 -3.71
CA ASP A 25 -11.97 -3.73 -4.12
C ASP A 25 -13.04 -4.83 -4.10
N GLU A 26 -12.66 -6.06 -4.40
CA GLU A 26 -13.54 -7.24 -4.30
C GLU A 26 -13.86 -7.60 -2.86
N GLU A 27 -12.87 -7.49 -1.97
CA GLU A 27 -13.01 -7.78 -0.55
C GLU A 27 -11.98 -6.99 0.27
N VAL A 28 -12.49 -6.11 1.13
CA VAL A 28 -11.66 -5.47 2.15
C VAL A 28 -11.46 -6.45 3.30
N ASN A 29 -10.23 -6.92 3.44
CA ASN A 29 -9.77 -7.70 4.58
C ASN A 29 -8.30 -7.36 4.92
N PRO A 30 -7.82 -7.74 6.12
CA PRO A 30 -6.45 -7.41 6.55
C PRO A 30 -5.36 -7.94 5.62
N ASP A 31 -5.54 -9.13 5.04
CA ASP A 31 -4.56 -9.77 4.17
C ASP A 31 -4.42 -9.03 2.84
N ASN A 32 -5.54 -8.67 2.22
CA ASN A 32 -5.59 -7.90 0.97
C ASN A 32 -4.97 -6.51 1.17
N LEU A 33 -5.30 -5.84 2.29
CA LEU A 33 -4.70 -4.55 2.61
C LEU A 33 -3.19 -4.68 2.84
N PHE A 34 -2.76 -5.68 3.61
CA PHE A 34 -1.34 -5.91 3.90
C PHE A 34 -0.55 -6.18 2.62
N ASN A 35 -1.03 -7.07 1.77
CA ASN A 35 -0.43 -7.36 0.47
C ASN A 35 -0.34 -6.11 -0.40
N PHE A 36 -1.37 -5.27 -0.42
CA PHE A 36 -1.38 -4.01 -1.15
C PHE A 36 -0.32 -3.04 -0.62
N VAL A 37 -0.29 -2.75 0.69
CA VAL A 37 0.64 -1.76 1.25
C VAL A 37 2.09 -2.19 1.16
N VAL A 38 2.38 -3.48 1.35
CA VAL A 38 3.73 -4.04 1.17
C VAL A 38 4.17 -3.91 -0.28
N THR A 39 3.29 -4.27 -1.23
CA THR A 39 3.59 -4.14 -2.66
C THR A 39 3.84 -2.67 -3.03
N GLY A 40 2.94 -1.77 -2.62
CA GLY A 40 3.02 -0.34 -2.92
C GLY A 40 4.24 0.33 -2.30
N TYR A 41 4.64 -0.07 -1.09
CA TYR A 41 5.82 0.51 -0.45
C TYR A 41 7.14 0.07 -1.10
N HIS A 42 7.23 -1.20 -1.52
CA HIS A 42 8.49 -1.79 -2.01
C HIS A 42 8.77 -1.58 -3.50
N ILE A 43 7.86 -1.02 -4.30
CA ILE A 43 8.14 -0.65 -5.70
C ILE A 43 9.40 0.25 -5.81
N LYS A 44 9.61 1.15 -4.85
CA LYS A 44 10.82 2.00 -4.79
C LYS A 44 12.12 1.19 -4.75
N ASP A 45 12.10 0.04 -4.06
CA ASP A 45 13.30 -0.80 -3.89
C ASP A 45 13.60 -1.52 -5.20
N TRP A 46 12.57 -1.90 -5.95
CA TRP A 46 12.71 -2.44 -7.31
C TRP A 46 13.30 -1.39 -8.26
N ILE A 47 12.76 -0.16 -8.26
CA ILE A 47 13.28 0.95 -9.07
C ILE A 47 14.76 1.22 -8.74
N LYS A 48 15.12 1.22 -7.46
CA LYS A 48 16.50 1.47 -7.01
C LYS A 48 17.47 0.37 -7.47
N ASN A 49 17.05 -0.89 -7.37
CA ASN A 49 17.91 -2.05 -7.60
C ASN A 49 17.92 -2.54 -9.05
N ASP A 50 16.97 -2.11 -9.88
CA ASP A 50 16.95 -2.46 -11.31
C ASP A 50 18.03 -1.66 -12.07
N PRO A 51 19.03 -2.31 -12.70
CA PRO A 51 20.08 -1.63 -13.46
C PRO A 51 19.58 -0.98 -14.75
N SER A 52 18.42 -1.41 -15.29
CA SER A 52 17.83 -0.84 -16.50
C SER A 52 17.13 0.50 -16.26
N VAL A 53 16.83 0.83 -15.00
CA VAL A 53 16.18 2.09 -14.63
C VAL A 53 17.19 3.24 -14.68
N PRO A 54 16.89 4.36 -15.39
CA PRO A 54 17.75 5.53 -15.43
C PRO A 54 18.06 6.11 -14.05
N GLN A 55 19.30 6.60 -13.87
CA GLN A 55 19.71 7.20 -12.59
C GLN A 55 18.83 8.39 -12.18
N ALA A 56 18.36 9.19 -13.14
CA ALA A 56 17.42 10.29 -12.89
C ALA A 56 16.13 9.84 -12.18
N ALA A 57 15.58 8.67 -12.56
CA ALA A 57 14.41 8.10 -11.89
C ALA A 57 14.76 7.63 -10.47
N LYS A 58 15.92 7.01 -10.27
CA LYS A 58 16.39 6.57 -8.95
C LYS A 58 16.57 7.75 -7.99
N ASP A 59 17.12 8.85 -8.48
CA ASP A 59 17.34 10.06 -7.69
C ASP A 59 16.01 10.76 -7.34
N ASP A 60 15.05 10.75 -8.26
CA ASP A 60 13.73 11.34 -8.06
C ASP A 60 12.84 10.56 -7.08
N LEU A 61 13.19 9.32 -6.70
CA LEU A 61 12.49 8.58 -5.62
C LEU A 61 12.43 9.37 -4.30
N ALA A 62 13.38 10.28 -4.07
CA ALA A 62 13.35 11.16 -2.90
C ALA A 62 12.12 12.08 -2.89
N SER A 63 11.63 12.50 -4.07
CA SER A 63 10.49 13.42 -4.21
C SER A 63 9.16 12.80 -3.74
N ILE A 64 9.00 11.49 -3.94
CA ILE A 64 7.78 10.76 -3.52
C ILE A 64 7.88 10.23 -2.09
N ARG A 65 9.07 10.26 -1.47
CA ARG A 65 9.30 9.72 -0.13
C ARG A 65 8.55 10.49 0.97
N SER A 66 8.32 11.78 0.77
CA SER A 66 7.52 12.63 1.66
C SER A 66 6.02 12.54 1.37
N ASN A 67 5.60 11.78 0.35
CA ASN A 67 4.19 11.65 0.03
C ASN A 67 3.45 10.89 1.15
N PRO A 68 2.32 11.43 1.66
CA PRO A 68 1.61 10.83 2.77
C PRO A 68 1.08 9.43 2.47
N PHE A 69 0.70 9.13 1.22
CA PHE A 69 0.22 7.80 0.82
C PHE A 69 1.33 6.74 0.91
N LEU A 70 2.54 7.06 0.43
CA LEU A 70 3.68 6.15 0.52
C LEU A 70 4.16 6.00 1.97
N GLY A 71 4.09 7.08 2.77
CA GLY A 71 4.34 7.05 4.21
C GLY A 71 3.33 6.18 4.96
N ALA A 72 2.05 6.25 4.62
CA ALA A 72 1.02 5.41 5.17
C ALA A 72 1.25 3.93 4.84
N CYS A 73 1.59 3.58 3.59
CA CYS A 73 1.96 2.20 3.24
C CYS A 73 3.13 1.68 4.07
N ARG A 74 4.18 2.50 4.26
CA ARG A 74 5.32 2.15 5.12
C ARG A 74 4.87 1.83 6.55
N ASP A 75 4.08 2.72 7.13
CA ASP A 75 3.71 2.64 8.53
C ASP A 75 2.78 1.45 8.77
N VAL A 76 1.80 1.22 7.88
CA VAL A 76 0.90 0.06 7.95
C VAL A 76 1.69 -1.25 7.75
N ALA A 77 2.57 -1.32 6.75
CA ALA A 77 3.39 -2.52 6.51
C ALA A 77 4.29 -2.84 7.72
N ASN A 78 4.92 -1.83 8.31
CA ASN A 78 5.75 -2.01 9.50
C ASN A 78 4.91 -2.37 10.74
N ALA A 79 3.76 -1.72 10.94
CA ALA A 79 2.85 -2.02 12.06
C ALA A 79 2.38 -3.47 12.04
N SER A 80 1.91 -3.93 10.88
CA SER A 80 1.42 -5.30 10.70
C SER A 80 2.52 -6.36 10.86
N LYS A 81 3.77 -6.02 10.53
CA LYS A 81 4.93 -6.90 10.74
C LYS A 81 5.31 -7.05 12.22
N HIS A 82 5.15 -5.98 13.01
CA HIS A 82 5.62 -5.92 14.39
C HIS A 82 4.52 -6.14 15.44
N PHE A 83 3.26 -6.32 15.03
CA PHE A 83 2.06 -6.38 15.90
C PHE A 83 1.84 -5.15 16.81
N THR A 84 2.78 -4.21 16.81
CA THR A 84 2.73 -2.88 17.42
C THR A 84 3.58 -1.92 16.55
N LEU A 85 3.12 -0.68 16.39
CA LEU A 85 3.99 0.42 15.97
C LEU A 85 4.73 0.90 17.22
N ASP A 86 6.06 1.01 17.15
CA ASP A 86 6.80 1.83 18.12
C ASP A 86 6.27 3.26 18.01
N LYS A 87 5.50 3.67 19.03
CA LYS A 87 4.86 4.99 19.06
C LYS A 87 5.92 6.07 18.98
N GLY A 88 5.80 6.98 18.01
CA GLY A 88 6.56 8.22 18.01
C GLY A 88 7.96 8.16 17.38
N TYR A 89 8.24 7.21 16.50
CA TYR A 89 9.49 7.27 15.73
C TYR A 89 9.48 8.44 14.73
N LYS A 90 10.64 9.08 14.51
CA LYS A 90 10.77 10.26 13.63
C LYS A 90 10.31 9.92 12.21
N GLY A 91 9.19 10.52 11.80
CA GLY A 91 8.64 10.41 10.45
C GLY A 91 7.33 9.62 10.33
N GLN A 92 6.71 9.19 11.43
CA GLN A 92 5.39 8.56 11.45
C GLN A 92 4.32 9.46 10.78
N VAL A 93 3.61 8.90 9.81
CA VAL A 93 2.49 9.53 9.07
C VAL A 93 1.17 8.86 9.42
N ALA A 94 1.11 7.54 9.65
CA ALA A 94 -0.10 6.87 10.12
C ALA A 94 -0.17 6.86 11.66
N ALA A 95 -1.19 7.51 12.22
CA ALA A 95 -1.42 7.58 13.66
C ALA A 95 -2.16 6.36 14.21
N LYS A 96 -3.10 5.79 13.45
CA LYS A 96 -3.90 4.63 13.86
C LYS A 96 -4.39 3.86 12.65
N THR A 97 -4.25 2.54 12.67
CA THR A 97 -4.99 1.64 11.76
C THR A 97 -6.04 0.91 12.60
N SER A 98 -7.30 0.96 12.19
CA SER A 98 -8.40 0.27 12.86
C SER A 98 -9.08 -0.64 11.87
N ALA A 99 -9.12 -1.93 12.17
CA ALA A 99 -9.94 -2.90 11.45
C ALA A 99 -11.14 -3.25 12.33
N THR A 100 -12.35 -3.03 11.83
CA THR A 100 -13.59 -3.41 12.49
C THR A 100 -14.39 -4.30 11.55
N SER A 101 -14.83 -5.46 12.03
CA SER A 101 -15.79 -6.34 11.34
C SER A 101 -17.01 -6.56 12.23
N GLY A 102 -18.18 -6.72 11.62
CA GLY A 102 -19.44 -6.92 12.34
C GLY A 102 -20.67 -6.87 11.43
N TRP A 103 -21.80 -7.36 11.92
CA TRP A 103 -23.10 -7.28 11.22
C TRP A 103 -23.42 -5.82 10.87
N GLY A 104 -23.56 -5.51 9.58
CA GLY A 104 -23.85 -4.15 9.08
C GLY A 104 -22.65 -3.21 8.94
N ILE A 105 -21.41 -3.73 9.05
CA ILE A 105 -20.17 -2.97 8.79
C ILE A 105 -19.59 -3.46 7.45
N GLY A 106 -19.27 -2.52 6.53
CA GLY A 106 -18.76 -2.83 5.18
C GLY A 106 -19.83 -3.10 4.12
N GLY A 107 -19.43 -3.61 2.94
CA GLY A 107 -20.33 -4.03 1.87
C GLY A 107 -21.15 -5.27 2.22
N TYR A 108 -22.18 -5.57 1.40
CA TYR A 108 -23.12 -6.68 1.64
C TYR A 108 -22.40 -8.01 1.91
N GLY A 109 -22.61 -8.57 3.11
CA GLY A 109 -21.91 -9.75 3.62
C GLY A 109 -22.12 -11.01 2.80
N LYS A 110 -21.07 -11.82 2.66
CA LYS A 110 -21.11 -13.15 2.01
C LYS A 110 -21.26 -14.27 3.06
N GLY A 111 -22.16 -15.22 2.80
CA GLY A 111 -22.32 -16.47 3.55
C GLY A 111 -23.66 -16.61 4.30
N PRO A 112 -24.06 -17.84 4.68
CA PRO A 112 -25.37 -18.15 5.28
C PRO A 112 -25.64 -17.49 6.64
N TYR A 113 -24.63 -16.87 7.27
CA TYR A 113 -24.73 -16.16 8.55
C TYR A 113 -24.28 -14.69 8.51
N GLY A 114 -24.14 -14.10 7.31
CA GLY A 114 -23.87 -12.65 7.16
C GLY A 114 -22.59 -12.20 7.88
N VAL A 115 -21.43 -12.74 7.51
CA VAL A 115 -20.15 -12.20 7.98
C VAL A 115 -19.94 -10.86 7.29
N GLY A 116 -20.00 -9.77 8.05
CA GLY A 116 -19.79 -8.41 7.54
C GLY A 116 -18.34 -8.24 7.06
N GLU A 117 -18.18 -7.52 5.94
CA GLU A 117 -16.88 -7.17 5.38
C GLU A 117 -16.07 -6.32 6.38
N TYR A 118 -14.73 -6.41 6.35
CA TYR A 118 -13.93 -5.55 7.23
C TYR A 118 -14.00 -4.11 6.74
N SER A 119 -14.29 -3.18 7.64
CA SER A 119 -13.99 -1.77 7.43
C SER A 119 -12.62 -1.48 8.03
N ILE A 120 -11.64 -1.22 7.18
CA ILE A 120 -10.29 -0.82 7.62
C ILE A 120 -10.09 0.67 7.33
N VAL A 121 -9.89 1.44 8.39
CA VAL A 121 -9.62 2.88 8.33
C VAL A 121 -8.19 3.14 8.78
N VAL A 122 -7.44 3.85 7.95
CA VAL A 122 -6.11 4.36 8.26
C VAL A 122 -6.25 5.84 8.59
N VAL A 123 -5.94 6.19 9.83
CA VAL A 123 -5.93 7.57 10.32
C VAL A 123 -4.48 8.06 10.31
N LEU A 124 -4.23 9.15 9.59
CA LEU A 124 -2.94 9.83 9.57
C LEU A 124 -2.74 10.75 10.78
N THR A 125 -1.50 11.17 11.01
CA THR A 125 -1.07 12.06 12.11
C THR A 125 -1.62 13.48 11.98
N ASP A 126 -1.97 13.92 10.78
CA ASP A 126 -2.69 15.17 10.51
C ASP A 126 -4.21 15.08 10.76
N ARG A 127 -4.69 13.93 11.26
CA ARG A 127 -6.11 13.56 11.48
C ARG A 127 -6.89 13.28 10.19
N GLN A 128 -6.25 13.24 9.03
CA GLN A 128 -6.88 12.76 7.82
C GLN A 128 -7.20 11.28 7.97
N ARG A 129 -8.40 10.88 7.55
CA ARG A 129 -8.85 9.49 7.56
C ARG A 129 -8.97 9.05 6.13
N PHE A 130 -8.35 7.92 5.82
CA PHE A 130 -8.51 7.24 4.56
C PHE A 130 -9.11 5.87 4.84
N ASP A 131 -10.15 5.52 4.08
CA ASP A 131 -10.50 4.11 3.98
C ASP A 131 -9.45 3.34 3.16
N ALA A 132 -9.45 2.01 3.26
CA ALA A 132 -8.50 1.16 2.53
C ALA A 132 -8.49 1.40 1.01
N ARG A 133 -9.65 1.73 0.42
CA ARG A 133 -9.80 1.97 -1.02
C ARG A 133 -9.29 3.36 -1.39
N GLU A 134 -9.52 4.39 -0.59
CA GLU A 134 -8.97 5.73 -0.82
C GLU A 134 -7.44 5.71 -0.73
N LEU A 135 -6.89 5.05 0.29
CA LEU A 135 -5.44 4.84 0.41
C LEU A 135 -4.90 4.16 -0.85
N ALA A 136 -5.55 3.07 -1.28
CA ALA A 136 -5.09 2.33 -2.43
C ALA A 136 -5.15 3.14 -3.74
N GLN A 137 -6.12 4.06 -3.86
CA GLN A 137 -6.25 4.92 -5.04
C GLN A 137 -5.13 5.94 -5.08
N GLY A 138 -4.85 6.58 -3.93
CA GLY A 138 -3.76 7.55 -3.83
C GLY A 138 -2.39 6.94 -4.11
N VAL A 139 -2.15 5.71 -3.63
CA VAL A 139 -0.89 4.99 -3.86
C VAL A 139 -0.72 4.59 -5.33
N ILE A 140 -1.78 4.11 -5.99
CA ILE A 140 -1.74 3.81 -7.43
C ILE A 140 -1.46 5.08 -8.22
N GLY A 141 -2.22 6.15 -7.99
CA GLY A 141 -2.04 7.40 -8.73
C GLY A 141 -0.64 8.00 -8.56
N LEU A 142 -0.06 7.87 -7.35
CA LEU A 142 1.33 8.26 -7.10
C LEU A 142 2.31 7.49 -7.97
N TRP A 143 2.18 6.16 -8.02
CA TRP A 143 3.08 5.32 -8.80
C TRP A 143 2.87 5.47 -10.31
N GLU A 144 1.64 5.54 -10.79
CA GLU A 144 1.34 5.80 -12.20
C GLU A 144 1.96 7.13 -12.66
N ALA A 145 1.80 8.20 -11.88
CA ALA A 145 2.40 9.50 -12.19
C ALA A 145 3.94 9.42 -12.21
N PHE A 146 4.54 8.68 -11.29
CA PHE A 146 5.99 8.47 -11.25
C PHE A 146 6.50 7.70 -12.47
N PHE A 147 5.84 6.58 -12.81
CA PHE A 147 6.21 5.77 -13.98
C PHE A 147 6.02 6.54 -15.29
N ALA A 148 4.94 7.31 -15.41
CA ALA A 148 4.70 8.17 -16.57
C ALA A 148 5.75 9.28 -16.70
N LYS A 149 6.17 9.91 -15.60
CA LYS A 149 7.21 10.96 -15.59
C LYS A 149 8.56 10.46 -16.09
N HIS A 150 8.91 9.21 -15.76
CA HIS A 150 10.23 8.63 -16.06
C HIS A 150 10.22 7.60 -17.21
N SER A 151 9.08 7.42 -17.87
CA SER A 151 8.89 6.46 -18.97
C SER A 151 9.33 5.03 -18.61
N LEU A 152 8.95 4.58 -17.41
CA LEU A 152 9.19 3.22 -16.89
C LEU A 152 8.06 2.25 -17.25
#